data_AF-A0A524ET69-F1
#
_entry.id   AF-A0A524ET69-F1
#
_cell.length_a   1.000
_cell.length_b   1.000
_cell.length_c   1.000
_cell.angle_alpha   90.00
_cell.angle_beta   90.00
_cell.angle_gamma   90.00
#
_symmetry.space_group_name_H-M   'P 1'
#
loop_
_entity.id
_entity.type
_entity.pdbx_description
1 polymer ?
#
loop_
_entity_poly.entity_id
_entity_poly.type
_entity_poly.pdbx_seq_one_letter_code
_entity_poly.pdbx_strand_id
1 'polypeptide(L)'
;MNFNENEILSAALIGFDLIDGPFLKWKKAYSQNQDIVNLNDFAMNFYLAFRGGNAGKKPRAILYDDFYIVAFPRDLELCCLFMKPQGIENNIKQLNKIAYRIIDEMEVDDDREDSNSTDDEMEEIERLILNLLNETEMSTPELRRY
;
A
#
# COMPACT_ATOMS: atom_id res chain seq x y z
N MET A 1 -12.15 -1.11 -17.89
CA MET A 1 -11.66 0.12 -18.55
C MET A 1 -11.66 -0.14 -20.05
N ASN A 2 -12.26 0.76 -20.83
CA ASN A 2 -12.12 0.75 -22.28
C ASN A 2 -10.97 1.70 -22.61
N PHE A 3 -9.88 1.18 -23.17
CA PHE A 3 -8.72 2.00 -23.53
C PHE A 3 -8.91 2.47 -24.97
N ASN A 4 -8.87 3.79 -25.19
CA ASN A 4 -8.89 4.38 -26.53
C ASN A 4 -7.52 5.01 -26.81
N GLU A 5 -6.93 4.73 -27.98
CA GLU A 5 -5.64 5.31 -28.37
C GLU A 5 -5.69 6.85 -28.43
N ASN A 6 -6.87 7.43 -28.70
CA ASN A 6 -7.08 8.88 -28.69
C ASN A 6 -6.99 9.50 -27.28
N GLU A 7 -6.94 8.69 -26.22
CA GLU A 7 -6.82 9.13 -24.83
C GLU A 7 -5.37 9.12 -24.33
N ILE A 8 -4.41 8.70 -25.17
CA ILE A 8 -2.99 8.70 -24.84
C ILE A 8 -2.47 10.15 -24.85
N LEU A 9 -2.04 10.61 -23.67
CA LEU A 9 -1.42 11.91 -23.49
C LEU A 9 0.06 11.85 -23.88
N SER A 10 0.76 10.83 -23.40
CA SER A 10 2.18 10.61 -23.65
C SER A 10 2.57 9.14 -23.49
N ALA A 11 3.74 8.79 -24.01
CA ALA A 11 4.38 7.50 -23.81
C ALA A 11 5.83 7.70 -23.37
N ALA A 12 6.31 6.81 -22.52
CA ALA A 12 7.69 6.79 -22.04
C ALA A 12 8.23 5.36 -22.06
N LEU A 13 9.49 5.21 -22.47
CA LEU A 13 10.22 3.96 -22.33
C LEU A 13 11.25 4.15 -21.22
N ILE A 14 11.11 3.37 -20.16
CA ILE A 14 12.07 3.33 -19.06
C ILE A 14 12.95 2.10 -19.29
N GLY A 15 14.26 2.32 -19.41
CA GLY A 15 15.26 1.27 -19.43
C GLY A 15 15.75 0.96 -18.02
N PHE A 16 16.56 -0.08 -17.90
CA PHE A 16 17.23 -0.44 -16.66
C PHE A 16 18.70 -0.71 -16.94
N ASP A 17 19.57 0.06 -16.30
CA ASP A 17 21.00 -0.20 -16.22
C ASP A 17 21.30 -0.98 -14.94
N LEU A 18 22.24 -1.93 -14.99
CA LEU A 18 22.56 -2.78 -13.84
C LEU A 18 23.31 -2.02 -12.73
N ILE A 19 23.97 -0.92 -13.07
CA ILE A 19 24.77 -0.09 -12.16
C ILE A 19 23.93 1.11 -11.73
N ASP A 20 23.36 1.83 -12.69
CA ASP A 20 22.68 3.10 -12.45
C ASP A 20 21.17 2.95 -12.21
N GLY A 21 20.61 1.75 -12.43
CA GLY A 21 19.21 1.44 -12.21
C GLY A 21 18.28 1.95 -13.32
N PRO A 22 16.99 2.19 -13.03
CA PRO A 22 16.02 2.62 -14.02
C PRO A 22 16.31 4.03 -14.55
N PHE A 23 16.25 4.21 -15.88
CA PHE A 23 16.47 5.50 -16.53
C PHE A 23 15.47 5.76 -17.66
N LEU A 24 15.19 7.03 -17.96
CA LEU A 24 14.32 7.40 -19.08
C LEU A 24 15.07 7.22 -20.40
N LYS A 25 14.69 6.20 -21.18
CA LYS A 25 15.30 5.89 -22.48
C LYS A 25 14.68 6.69 -23.62
N TRP A 26 13.37 6.91 -23.56
CA TRP A 26 12.63 7.64 -24.60
C TRP A 26 11.33 8.22 -24.05
N LYS A 27 10.87 9.34 -24.61
CA LYS A 27 9.55 9.90 -24.34
C LYS A 27 8.93 10.51 -25.61
N LYS A 28 7.60 10.48 -25.69
CA LYS A 28 6.83 11.19 -26.71
C LYS A 28 5.53 11.72 -26.11
N ALA A 29 5.30 13.01 -26.28
CA ALA A 29 4.00 13.64 -26.01
C ALA A 29 3.16 13.63 -27.30
N TYR A 30 1.88 13.32 -27.16
CA TYR A 30 0.91 13.36 -28.27
C TYR A 30 0.00 14.59 -28.19
N SER A 31 -0.08 15.24 -27.03
CA SER A 31 -0.77 16.52 -26.82
C SER A 31 0.23 17.67 -26.67
N GLN A 32 -0.08 18.85 -27.24
CA GLN A 32 0.82 20.02 -27.30
C GLN A 32 0.98 20.76 -25.96
N ASN A 33 0.06 20.58 -25.04
CA ASN A 33 0.20 21.02 -23.65
C ASN A 33 0.32 19.77 -22.82
N GLN A 34 1.49 19.49 -22.21
CA GLN A 34 1.61 18.86 -20.89
C GLN A 34 3.03 18.29 -20.60
N ASP A 35 3.82 19.03 -19.82
CA ASP A 35 4.75 18.44 -18.85
C ASP A 35 3.95 18.17 -17.55
N ILE A 36 3.05 17.18 -17.54
CA ILE A 36 2.32 16.82 -16.30
C ILE A 36 3.26 16.19 -15.28
N VAL A 37 4.30 15.49 -15.75
CA VAL A 37 5.19 14.71 -14.90
C VAL A 37 6.62 14.88 -15.37
N ASN A 38 7.54 15.18 -14.43
CA ASN A 38 8.96 15.03 -14.70
C ASN A 38 9.33 13.54 -14.73
N LEU A 39 9.29 12.95 -15.92
CA LEU A 39 9.52 11.51 -16.10
C LEU A 39 10.90 11.02 -15.63
N ASN A 40 11.90 11.90 -15.55
CA ASN A 40 13.22 11.52 -15.04
C ASN A 40 13.15 11.20 -13.54
N ASP A 41 12.46 12.04 -12.76
CA ASP A 41 12.34 11.87 -11.31
C ASP A 41 11.46 10.65 -10.95
N PHE A 42 10.54 10.30 -11.85
CA PHE A 42 9.61 9.19 -11.66
C PHE A 42 10.05 7.86 -12.29
N ALA A 43 11.13 7.82 -13.08
CA ALA A 43 11.56 6.62 -13.77
C ALA A 43 11.78 5.45 -12.80
N MET A 44 12.46 5.69 -11.67
CA MET A 44 12.67 4.67 -10.64
C MET A 44 11.37 4.23 -9.97
N ASN A 45 10.50 5.18 -9.62
CA ASN A 45 9.22 4.90 -8.96
C ASN A 45 8.31 4.04 -9.84
N PHE A 46 8.17 4.38 -11.11
CA PHE A 46 7.37 3.60 -12.05
C PHE A 46 7.98 2.22 -12.29
N TYR A 47 9.31 2.16 -12.46
CA TYR A 47 9.98 0.87 -12.63
C TYR A 47 9.73 -0.04 -11.43
N LEU A 48 9.94 0.43 -10.20
CA LEU A 48 9.69 -0.36 -9.00
C LEU A 48 8.22 -0.70 -8.80
N ALA A 49 7.29 0.21 -9.08
CA ALA A 49 5.87 -0.07 -8.92
C ALA A 49 5.39 -1.17 -9.88
N PHE A 50 5.82 -1.14 -11.14
CA PHE A 50 5.35 -2.08 -12.17
C PHE A 50 6.23 -3.32 -12.34
N ARG A 51 7.50 -3.29 -11.88
CA ARG A 51 8.45 -4.41 -12.01
C ARG A 51 8.88 -5.00 -10.67
N GLY A 52 8.89 -4.20 -9.61
CA GLY A 52 9.25 -4.62 -8.27
C GLY A 52 8.20 -5.51 -7.62
N GLY A 53 8.57 -6.12 -6.49
CA GLY A 53 7.69 -7.00 -5.72
C GLY A 53 7.48 -8.39 -6.31
N ASN A 54 6.58 -9.13 -5.68
CA ASN A 54 6.33 -10.54 -5.99
C ASN A 54 5.67 -10.72 -7.36
N ALA A 55 6.11 -11.74 -8.09
CA ALA A 55 5.50 -12.11 -9.36
C ALA A 55 3.97 -12.30 -9.20
N GLY A 56 3.18 -11.71 -10.09
CA GLY A 56 1.72 -11.77 -10.08
C GLY A 56 1.01 -10.77 -9.18
N LYS A 57 1.70 -10.07 -8.27
CA LYS A 57 1.12 -9.03 -7.38
C LYS A 57 1.57 -7.62 -7.75
N LYS A 58 1.52 -7.30 -9.05
CA LYS A 58 1.96 -6.00 -9.60
C LYS A 58 0.74 -5.22 -10.10
N PRO A 59 0.69 -3.89 -9.90
CA PRO A 59 -0.37 -3.08 -10.44
C PRO A 59 -0.39 -3.18 -11.97
N ARG A 60 -1.58 -3.28 -12.56
CA ARG A 60 -1.75 -3.15 -14.01
C ARG A 60 -1.81 -1.70 -14.46
N ALA A 61 -2.33 -0.84 -13.58
CA ALA A 61 -2.40 0.60 -13.78
C ALA A 61 -2.26 1.30 -12.43
N ILE A 62 -1.78 2.55 -12.46
CA ILE A 62 -1.71 3.46 -11.31
C ILE A 62 -2.51 4.70 -11.68
N LEU A 63 -3.43 5.11 -10.82
CA LEU A 63 -4.33 6.23 -11.05
C LEU A 63 -3.84 7.46 -10.28
N TYR A 64 -3.77 8.60 -10.97
CA TYR A 64 -3.58 9.93 -10.41
C TYR A 64 -4.83 10.77 -10.72
N ASP A 65 -4.91 11.96 -10.13
CA ASP A 65 -6.05 12.86 -10.33
C ASP A 65 -6.19 13.30 -11.80
N ASP A 66 -5.07 13.65 -12.45
CA ASP A 66 -5.08 14.22 -13.80
C ASP A 66 -4.80 13.20 -14.93
N PHE A 67 -4.29 12.01 -14.58
CA PHE A 67 -3.90 10.96 -15.53
C PHE A 67 -3.85 9.60 -14.85
N TYR A 68 -3.82 8.54 -15.64
CA TYR A 68 -3.42 7.22 -15.16
C TYR A 68 -2.30 6.67 -16.02
N ILE A 69 -1.51 5.79 -15.42
CA ILE A 69 -0.39 5.13 -16.08
C ILE A 69 -0.71 3.67 -16.24
N VAL A 70 -0.50 3.14 -17.44
CA VAL A 70 -0.48 1.71 -17.73
C VAL A 70 0.91 1.35 -18.20
N ALA A 71 1.48 0.27 -17.68
CA ALA A 71 2.84 -0.12 -18.03
C ALA A 71 2.92 -1.54 -18.58
N PHE A 72 3.75 -1.69 -19.62
CA PHE A 72 3.97 -2.92 -20.35
C PHE A 72 5.46 -3.29 -20.29
N PRO A 73 5.83 -4.31 -19.50
CA PRO A 73 7.21 -4.74 -19.39
C PRO A 73 7.65 -5.53 -20.63
N ARG A 74 8.89 -5.30 -21.08
CA ARG A 74 9.57 -6.10 -22.10
C ARG A 74 11.04 -6.24 -21.74
N ASP A 75 11.49 -7.44 -21.39
CA ASP A 75 12.86 -7.70 -20.92
C ASP A 75 13.26 -6.76 -19.77
N LEU A 76 14.28 -5.91 -19.93
CA LEU A 76 14.69 -4.90 -18.94
C LEU A 76 14.00 -3.54 -19.13
N GLU A 77 13.11 -3.43 -20.11
CA GLU A 77 12.40 -2.20 -20.43
C GLU A 77 10.97 -2.20 -19.87
N LEU A 78 10.47 -1.00 -19.66
CA LEU A 78 9.11 -0.74 -19.21
C LEU A 78 8.51 0.39 -20.05
N CYS A 79 7.56 0.04 -20.91
CA CYS A 79 6.80 1.01 -21.70
C CYS A 79 5.62 1.52 -20.87
N CYS A 80 5.62 2.79 -20.52
CA CYS A 80 4.55 3.47 -19.78
C CYS A 80 3.72 4.31 -20.73
N LEU A 81 2.39 4.14 -20.68
CA LEU A 81 1.42 4.97 -21.37
C LEU A 81 0.68 5.82 -20.35
N PHE A 82 0.66 7.13 -20.58
CA PHE A 82 -0.04 8.10 -19.77
C PHE A 82 -1.35 8.44 -20.46
N MET A 83 -2.45 8.22 -19.77
CA MET A 83 -3.78 8.29 -20.35
C MET A 83 -4.68 9.23 -19.54
N LYS A 84 -5.62 9.88 -20.23
CA LYS A 84 -6.57 10.80 -19.62
C LYS A 84 -7.61 10.03 -18.79
N PRO A 85 -7.89 10.42 -17.54
CA PRO A 85 -8.87 9.72 -16.73
C PRO A 85 -10.27 10.02 -17.27
N GLN A 86 -11.15 9.02 -17.26
CA GLN A 86 -12.55 9.19 -17.66
C GLN A 86 -13.48 8.47 -16.68
N GLY A 87 -14.54 9.18 -16.25
CA GLY A 87 -15.69 8.56 -15.59
C GLY A 87 -15.40 7.91 -14.23
N ILE A 88 -14.26 8.20 -13.59
CA ILE A 88 -13.86 7.57 -12.33
C ILE A 88 -14.08 8.46 -11.10
N GLU A 89 -14.24 9.77 -11.29
CA GLU A 89 -14.37 10.76 -10.20
C GLU A 89 -15.53 10.47 -9.25
N ASN A 90 -16.71 10.17 -9.80
CA ASN A 90 -17.88 9.84 -8.98
C ASN A 90 -17.67 8.56 -8.17
N ASN A 91 -16.97 7.57 -8.74
CA ASN A 91 -16.66 6.32 -8.06
C ASN A 91 -15.65 6.56 -6.93
N ILE A 92 -14.60 7.36 -7.17
CA ILE A 92 -13.61 7.74 -6.14
C ILE A 92 -14.30 8.48 -4.99
N LYS A 93 -15.21 9.43 -5.29
CA LYS A 93 -15.96 10.15 -4.25
C LYS A 93 -16.80 9.22 -3.38
N GLN A 94 -17.44 8.21 -3.98
CA GLN A 94 -18.19 7.20 -3.22
C GLN A 94 -17.27 6.32 -2.38
N LEU A 95 -16.14 5.87 -2.95
CA LEU A 95 -15.14 5.08 -2.23
C LEU A 95 -14.52 5.84 -1.07
N ASN A 96 -14.26 7.14 -1.22
CA ASN A 96 -13.77 7.98 -0.13
C ASN A 96 -14.74 8.00 1.06
N LYS A 97 -16.05 8.10 0.81
CA LYS A 97 -17.06 8.04 1.90
C LYS A 97 -17.02 6.71 2.64
N ILE A 98 -16.85 5.60 1.91
CA ILE A 98 -16.75 4.26 2.50
C ILE A 98 -15.46 4.14 3.30
N ALA A 99 -14.34 4.61 2.75
CA ALA A 99 -13.03 4.58 3.41
C ALA A 99 -13.04 5.38 4.72
N TYR A 100 -13.58 6.60 4.72
CA TYR A 100 -13.70 7.39 5.95
C TYR A 100 -14.54 6.69 7.02
N ARG A 101 -15.68 6.10 6.63
CA ARG A 101 -16.49 5.35 7.59
C ARG A 101 -15.73 4.17 8.22
N ILE A 102 -14.94 3.44 7.42
CA ILE A 102 -14.13 2.32 7.94
C ILE A 102 -13.04 2.83 8.89
N ILE A 103 -12.39 3.94 8.56
CA ILE A 103 -11.36 4.56 9.40
C ILE A 103 -11.99 5.00 10.74
N ASP A 104 -13.12 5.70 10.70
CA ASP A 104 -13.84 6.15 11.89
C ASP A 104 -14.31 4.95 12.75
N GLU A 105 -14.77 3.85 12.13
CA GLU A 105 -15.14 2.62 12.83
C GLU A 105 -13.95 1.99 13.57
N MET A 106 -12.75 2.01 12.98
CA MET A 106 -11.53 1.50 13.63
C MET A 106 -11.06 2.38 14.79
N GLU A 107 -11.16 3.70 14.66
CA GLU A 107 -10.78 4.64 15.75
C GLU A 107 -11.70 4.49 16.97
N VAL A 108 -13.00 4.19 16.77
CA VAL A 108 -13.97 4.00 17.86
C VAL A 108 -13.83 2.64 18.56
N ASP A 109 -13.33 1.61 17.89
CA ASP A 109 -13.07 0.30 18.51
C ASP A 109 -11.77 0.32 19.34
N ASP A 110 -10.73 1.05 18.92
CA ASP A 110 -9.51 1.26 19.74
C ASP A 110 -9.84 1.94 21.10
N ASP A 111 -10.81 2.86 21.12
CA ASP A 111 -11.27 3.53 22.36
C ASP A 111 -12.10 2.63 23.30
N ARG A 112 -12.48 1.41 22.87
CA ARG A 112 -13.30 0.48 23.68
C ARG A 112 -12.51 -0.64 24.32
N GLU A 113 -11.33 -0.98 23.80
CA GLU A 113 -10.50 -2.09 24.32
C GLU A 113 -9.86 -1.78 25.70
N ASP A 114 -9.84 -0.52 26.15
CA ASP A 114 -9.30 -0.13 27.47
C ASP A 114 -10.29 -0.25 28.65
N SER A 115 -11.52 -0.75 28.42
CA SER A 115 -12.59 -0.73 29.42
C SER A 115 -12.89 -2.05 30.14
N ASN A 116 -12.14 -3.12 29.87
CA ASN A 116 -12.35 -4.44 30.48
C ASN A 116 -11.08 -5.03 31.15
N SER A 117 -10.33 -4.23 31.92
CA SER A 117 -9.44 -4.79 32.94
C SER A 117 -10.25 -5.18 34.16
N THR A 118 -10.72 -6.42 34.16
CA THR A 118 -11.35 -7.08 35.31
C THR A 118 -10.33 -7.15 36.46
N ASP A 119 -10.65 -6.48 37.57
CA ASP A 119 -9.89 -6.47 38.85
C ASP A 119 -9.38 -7.86 39.29
N ASP A 120 -10.06 -8.93 38.87
CA ASP A 120 -9.68 -10.32 39.14
C ASP A 120 -8.31 -10.74 38.56
N GLU A 121 -7.89 -10.20 37.41
CA GLU A 121 -6.58 -10.54 36.80
C GLU A 121 -5.41 -9.89 37.56
N MET A 122 -5.64 -8.70 38.14
CA MET A 122 -4.63 -7.99 38.93
C MET A 122 -4.35 -8.71 40.26
N GLU A 123 -5.37 -9.22 40.94
CA GLU A 123 -5.18 -9.99 42.18
C GLU A 123 -4.43 -11.31 41.93
N GLU A 124 -4.65 -11.96 40.79
CA GLU A 124 -3.96 -13.20 40.41
C GLU A 124 -2.49 -12.95 40.07
N ILE A 125 -2.20 -11.86 39.35
CA ILE A 125 -0.83 -11.42 39.04
C ILE A 125 -0.09 -11.03 40.33
N GLU A 126 -0.74 -10.30 41.25
CA GLU A 126 -0.14 -9.98 42.56
C GLU A 126 0.17 -11.24 43.37
N ARG A 127 -0.73 -12.24 43.37
CA ARG A 127 -0.50 -13.54 44.02
C ARG A 127 0.67 -14.30 43.39
N LEU A 128 0.75 -14.34 42.06
CA LEU A 128 1.84 -14.99 41.34
C LEU A 128 3.19 -14.33 41.65
N ILE A 129 3.22 -13.00 41.68
CA ILE A 129 4.43 -12.21 42.00
C ILE A 129 4.85 -12.45 43.45
N LEU A 130 3.92 -12.45 44.41
CA LEU A 130 4.21 -12.75 45.83
C LEU A 130 4.75 -14.16 46.02
N ASN A 131 4.23 -15.15 45.29
CA ASN A 131 4.71 -16.52 45.35
C ASN A 131 6.10 -16.68 44.71
N LEU A 132 6.37 -15.96 43.61
CA LEU A 132 7.69 -15.91 42.96
C LEU A 132 8.74 -15.24 43.85
N LEU A 133 8.38 -14.17 44.56
CA LEU A 133 9.28 -13.41 45.44
C LEU A 133 9.60 -14.15 46.75
N ASN A 134 8.73 -15.06 47.20
CA ASN A 134 8.91 -15.77 48.46
C ASN A 134 9.74 -17.07 48.36
N GLU A 135 10.25 -17.44 47.17
CA GLU A 135 11.04 -18.67 46.92
C GLU A 135 10.50 -19.94 47.62
N THR A 136 9.19 -20.03 47.82
CA THR A 136 8.56 -21.22 48.40
C THR A 136 8.35 -22.26 47.31
N GLU A 137 9.14 -23.34 47.34
CA GLU A 137 8.91 -24.53 46.50
C GLU A 137 7.52 -25.11 46.77
N MET A 138 6.57 -24.94 45.84
CA MET A 138 5.33 -25.70 45.86
C MET A 138 5.48 -27.03 45.12
N SER A 139 5.12 -28.09 45.84
CA SER A 139 5.02 -29.47 45.37
C SER A 139 3.91 -29.64 44.32
N THR A 140 4.08 -30.63 43.44
CA THR A 140 3.39 -30.88 42.17
C THR A 140 1.88 -31.20 42.14
N PRO A 141 1.06 -31.23 43.21
CA PRO A 141 -0.39 -31.47 43.04
C PRO A 141 -1.21 -30.27 42.55
N GLU A 142 -0.75 -29.02 42.75
CA GLU A 142 -1.58 -27.83 42.45
C GLU A 142 -1.55 -27.41 40.97
N LEU A 143 -0.58 -27.88 40.19
CA LEU A 143 -0.43 -27.63 38.75
C LEU A 143 -1.44 -28.37 37.85
N ARG A 144 -2.30 -29.23 38.40
CA ARG A 144 -3.18 -30.13 37.61
C ARG A 144 -4.64 -29.70 37.50
N ARG A 145 -5.01 -28.51 37.97
CA ARG A 145 -6.41 -28.03 37.90
C ARG A 145 -6.68 -26.88 36.94
N TYR A 146 -5.70 -26.46 36.16
CA TYR A 146 -5.89 -25.59 35.00
C TYR A 146 -5.28 -26.22 33.76
#